data_AF-A0A4V1J0X0-F1
#
_entry.id   AF-A0A4V1J0X0-F1
#
_cell.length_a   1.000
_cell.length_b   1.000
_cell.length_c   1.000
_cell.angle_alpha   90.00
_cell.angle_beta   90.00
_cell.angle_gamma   90.00
#
_symmetry.space_group_name_H-M   'P 1'
#
loop_
_entity.id
_entity.type
_entity.pdbx_description
1 polymer ?
#
loop_
_entity_poly.entity_id
_entity_poly.type
_entity_poly.pdbx_seq_one_letter_code
_entity_poly.pdbx_strand_id
1 'polypeptide(L)'
;VVGIELVNEPAHWSLDMNVVRKYYEESIDMLREHMADEQSIVVADAFLPIHQWNDFMAKHRDDNLILDTHHYQVFVDDLLAMDEHGHAATVCAKRKELEAATAQQYPVIVGEWSLATDDCAKWLNGFNVGARWDGTIPARNGKPIHPNATCEGRNDVATFTPEYRDWLRRFAELQMDAYEAGRGWFFWNFKTEQSPQWDYLLGVEEGWIPSHPSKRHHHC
;
A
#
# COMPACT_ATOMS: atom_id res chain seq x y z
N VAL A 1 -12.35 -15.63 -11.62
CA VAL A 1 -11.76 -14.28 -11.66
C VAL A 1 -12.88 -13.31 -11.31
N VAL A 2 -12.75 -12.56 -10.21
CA VAL A 2 -13.79 -11.63 -9.73
C VAL A 2 -13.57 -10.19 -10.21
N GLY A 3 -12.34 -9.85 -10.61
CA GLY A 3 -12.05 -8.62 -11.31
C GLY A 3 -10.74 -8.67 -12.09
N ILE A 4 -10.55 -7.70 -12.98
CA ILE A 4 -9.36 -7.53 -13.81
C ILE A 4 -8.84 -6.11 -13.59
N GLU A 5 -7.59 -5.99 -13.16
CA GLU A 5 -6.91 -4.70 -13.10
C GLU A 5 -6.27 -4.36 -14.44
N LEU A 6 -6.55 -3.16 -14.94
CA LEU A 6 -6.16 -2.77 -16.30
C LEU A 6 -4.65 -2.57 -16.47
N VAL A 7 -4.01 -1.99 -15.46
CA VAL A 7 -2.56 -1.77 -15.41
C VAL A 7 -2.17 -1.42 -13.97
N ASN A 8 -1.07 -2.01 -13.50
CA ASN A 8 -0.50 -1.70 -12.19
C ASN A 8 0.28 -0.37 -12.23
N GLU A 9 0.08 0.48 -11.23
CA GLU A 9 0.94 1.64 -10.91
C GLU A 9 1.41 2.52 -12.09
N PRO A 10 0.51 3.09 -12.92
CA PRO A 10 0.91 4.03 -13.96
C PRO A 10 1.47 5.31 -13.35
N ALA A 11 2.77 5.53 -13.49
CA ALA A 11 3.51 6.66 -12.91
C ALA A 11 3.09 8.03 -13.48
N HIS A 12 2.18 8.75 -12.81
CA HIS A 12 1.68 10.05 -13.28
C HIS A 12 2.78 11.11 -13.50
N TRP A 13 3.93 11.00 -12.84
CA TRP A 13 5.06 11.92 -13.02
C TRP A 13 5.81 11.72 -14.35
N SER A 14 5.53 10.67 -15.10
CA SER A 14 6.14 10.38 -16.40
C SER A 14 5.13 10.16 -17.52
N LEU A 15 3.83 10.23 -17.22
CA LEU A 15 2.74 9.97 -18.15
C LEU A 15 1.79 11.16 -18.23
N ASP A 16 1.23 11.40 -19.42
CA ASP A 16 0.10 12.33 -19.57
C ASP A 16 -1.17 11.66 -19.02
N MET A 17 -1.76 12.25 -17.99
CA MET A 17 -2.96 11.71 -17.36
C MET A 17 -4.19 11.72 -18.28
N ASN A 18 -4.20 12.49 -19.37
CA ASN A 18 -5.23 12.37 -20.39
C ASN A 18 -5.10 11.05 -21.16
N VAL A 19 -3.87 10.59 -21.40
CA VAL A 19 -3.61 9.30 -22.05
C VAL A 19 -3.99 8.16 -21.12
N VAL A 20 -3.64 8.24 -19.82
CA VAL A 20 -4.01 7.22 -18.83
C VAL A 20 -5.53 7.09 -18.70
N ARG A 21 -6.25 8.21 -18.54
CA ARG A 21 -7.72 8.18 -18.44
C ARG A 21 -8.36 7.66 -19.73
N LYS A 22 -7.86 8.08 -20.90
CA LYS A 22 -8.34 7.58 -22.18
C LYS A 22 -8.13 6.07 -22.32
N TYR A 23 -6.96 5.55 -21.90
CA TYR A 23 -6.71 4.11 -21.88
C TYR A 23 -7.72 3.36 -20.99
N TYR A 24 -8.04 3.91 -19.81
CA TYR A 24 -9.07 3.33 -18.95
C TYR A 24 -10.46 3.37 -19.59
N GLU A 25 -10.88 4.49 -20.17
CA GLU A 25 -12.18 4.60 -20.85
C GLU A 25 -12.31 3.57 -21.99
N GLU A 26 -11.33 3.53 -22.90
CA GLU A 26 -11.34 2.59 -24.04
C GLU A 26 -11.30 1.12 -23.58
N SER A 27 -10.61 0.82 -22.48
CA SER A 27 -10.54 -0.53 -21.91
C SER A 27 -11.84 -0.92 -21.21
N ILE A 28 -12.49 0.01 -20.49
CA ILE A 28 -13.78 -0.23 -19.84
C ILE A 28 -14.85 -0.54 -20.90
N ASP A 29 -14.93 0.30 -21.95
CA ASP A 29 -15.87 0.11 -23.05
C ASP A 29 -15.68 -1.28 -23.69
N MET A 30 -14.44 -1.63 -24.02
CA MET A 30 -14.12 -2.93 -24.62
C MET A 30 -14.43 -4.11 -23.69
N LEU A 31 -14.08 -4.02 -22.40
CA LEU A 31 -14.34 -5.10 -21.46
C LEU A 31 -15.83 -5.27 -21.20
N ARG A 32 -16.62 -4.20 -21.16
CA ARG A 32 -18.08 -4.30 -20.96
C ARG A 32 -18.80 -4.96 -22.15
N GLU A 33 -18.20 -5.00 -23.33
CA GLU A 33 -18.71 -5.79 -24.46
C GLU A 33 -18.46 -7.31 -24.32
N HIS A 34 -17.53 -7.72 -23.44
CA HIS A 34 -17.02 -9.10 -23.39
C HIS A 34 -16.99 -9.74 -22.00
N MET A 35 -17.15 -8.95 -20.95
CA MET A 35 -17.07 -9.34 -19.55
C MET A 35 -18.44 -9.24 -18.91
N ALA A 36 -18.77 -10.16 -18.01
CA ALA A 36 -20.02 -10.11 -17.27
C ALA A 36 -20.09 -8.83 -16.40
N ASP A 37 -21.29 -8.29 -16.24
CA ASP A 37 -21.54 -7.06 -15.47
C ASP A 37 -21.10 -7.22 -14.00
N GLU A 38 -21.23 -8.43 -13.44
CA GLU A 38 -20.84 -8.72 -12.05
C GLU A 38 -19.33 -8.81 -11.84
N GLN A 39 -18.54 -9.00 -12.90
CA GLN A 39 -17.08 -8.95 -12.79
C GLN A 39 -16.62 -7.49 -12.69
N SER A 40 -15.73 -7.21 -11.74
CA SER A 40 -15.23 -5.85 -11.55
C SER A 40 -14.10 -5.51 -12.52
N ILE A 41 -14.07 -4.26 -12.98
CA ILE A 41 -12.89 -3.68 -13.63
C ILE A 41 -12.15 -2.89 -12.55
N VAL A 42 -10.83 -3.04 -12.46
CA VAL A 42 -10.01 -2.36 -11.45
C VAL A 42 -9.06 -1.39 -12.14
N VAL A 43 -8.99 -0.16 -11.62
CA VAL A 43 -8.09 0.89 -12.12
C VAL A 43 -7.18 1.36 -11.01
N ALA A 44 -5.87 1.35 -11.24
CA ALA A 44 -4.90 1.93 -10.32
C ALA A 44 -5.03 3.47 -10.29
N ASP A 45 -4.84 4.05 -9.11
CA ASP A 45 -4.96 5.49 -8.83
C ASP A 45 -3.87 6.37 -9.47
N ALA A 46 -2.90 5.77 -10.16
CA ALA A 46 -1.75 6.45 -10.77
C ALA A 46 -0.93 7.29 -9.77
N PHE A 47 -0.90 6.91 -8.49
CA PHE A 47 -0.29 7.67 -7.39
C PHE A 47 -0.93 9.06 -7.16
N LEU A 48 -2.17 9.27 -7.62
CA LEU A 48 -2.92 10.50 -7.34
C LEU A 48 -3.80 10.32 -6.09
N PRO A 49 -4.07 11.40 -5.35
CA PRO A 49 -5.04 11.35 -4.26
C PRO A 49 -6.40 10.84 -4.74
N ILE A 50 -7.04 9.98 -3.94
CA ILE A 50 -8.32 9.31 -4.25
C ILE A 50 -9.37 10.29 -4.79
N HIS A 51 -9.48 11.48 -4.19
CA HIS A 51 -10.49 12.48 -4.59
C HIS A 51 -10.34 12.99 -6.03
N GLN A 52 -9.17 12.87 -6.67
CA GLN A 52 -8.99 13.25 -8.07
C GLN A 52 -9.64 12.28 -9.05
N TRP A 53 -10.09 11.12 -8.57
CA TRP A 53 -10.81 10.12 -9.35
C TRP A 53 -12.33 10.21 -9.19
N ASN A 54 -12.86 11.09 -8.32
CA ASN A 54 -14.30 11.20 -8.03
C ASN A 54 -15.14 11.31 -9.31
N ASP A 55 -14.80 12.23 -10.21
CA ASP A 55 -15.56 12.46 -11.44
C ASP A 55 -15.49 11.27 -12.41
N PHE A 56 -14.32 10.62 -12.49
CA PHE A 56 -14.11 9.43 -13.31
C PHE A 56 -14.93 8.25 -12.79
N MET A 57 -14.83 7.95 -11.50
CA MET A 57 -15.60 6.89 -10.84
C MET A 57 -17.10 7.18 -10.91
N ALA A 58 -17.50 8.44 -10.77
CA ALA A 58 -18.88 8.88 -10.91
C ALA A 58 -19.44 8.66 -12.32
N LYS A 59 -18.63 8.90 -13.36
CA LYS A 59 -18.99 8.64 -14.76
C LYS A 59 -19.22 7.15 -15.03
N HIS A 60 -18.46 6.27 -14.37
CA HIS A 60 -18.46 4.82 -14.57
C HIS A 60 -19.16 4.03 -13.45
N ARG A 61 -20.16 4.63 -12.79
CA ARG A 61 -20.87 3.99 -11.66
C ARG A 61 -21.56 2.68 -12.01
N ASP A 62 -22.04 2.56 -13.24
CA ASP A 62 -22.77 1.39 -13.71
C ASP A 62 -21.82 0.31 -14.30
N ASP A 63 -20.52 0.61 -14.41
CA ASP A 63 -19.52 -0.28 -14.99
C ASP A 63 -18.84 -1.20 -13.95
N ASN A 64 -19.36 -1.29 -12.72
CA ASN A 64 -18.79 -2.10 -11.63
C ASN A 64 -17.26 -1.90 -11.48
N LEU A 65 -16.84 -0.62 -11.49
CA LEU A 65 -15.45 -0.18 -11.42
C LEU A 65 -14.98 -0.10 -9.96
N ILE A 66 -13.76 -0.56 -9.68
CA ILE A 66 -13.05 -0.41 -8.40
C ILE A 66 -11.79 0.44 -8.62
N LEU A 67 -11.58 1.43 -7.75
CA LEU A 67 -10.31 2.15 -7.68
C LEU A 67 -9.35 1.38 -6.77
N ASP A 68 -8.17 1.07 -7.27
CA ASP A 68 -7.07 0.52 -6.49
C ASP A 68 -6.12 1.62 -6.04
N THR A 69 -5.77 1.64 -4.76
CA THR A 69 -4.78 2.54 -4.17
C THR A 69 -3.75 1.75 -3.37
N HIS A 70 -2.48 2.11 -3.51
CA HIS A 70 -1.38 1.47 -2.80
C HIS A 70 -0.89 2.37 -1.66
N HIS A 71 -0.66 1.81 -0.48
CA HIS A 71 -0.26 2.58 0.70
C HIS A 71 1.03 2.06 1.32
N TYR A 72 2.11 2.81 1.09
CA TYR A 72 3.43 2.58 1.67
C TYR A 72 3.98 3.85 2.28
N GLN A 73 4.86 3.71 3.27
CA GLN A 73 5.44 4.84 4.00
C GLN A 73 6.98 4.84 3.97
N VAL A 74 7.57 4.14 2.99
CA VAL A 74 9.02 3.86 2.97
C VAL A 74 9.78 4.37 1.76
N PHE A 75 9.08 4.82 0.71
CA PHE A 75 9.71 5.19 -0.57
C PHE A 75 10.01 6.69 -0.72
N VAL A 76 9.63 7.50 0.27
CA VAL A 76 9.86 8.95 0.30
C VAL A 76 10.42 9.33 1.65
N ASP A 77 11.44 10.20 1.66
CA ASP A 77 12.20 10.57 2.85
C ASP A 77 11.29 11.09 3.99
N ASP A 78 10.32 11.96 3.68
CA ASP A 78 9.44 12.54 4.72
C ASP A 78 8.57 11.49 5.42
N LEU A 79 8.09 10.48 4.70
CA LEU A 79 7.32 9.38 5.29
C LEU A 79 8.23 8.43 6.07
N LEU A 80 9.41 8.15 5.52
CA LEU A 80 10.40 7.26 6.12
C LEU A 80 11.02 7.82 7.41
N ALA A 81 11.03 9.15 7.56
CA ALA A 81 11.51 9.85 8.75
C ALA A 81 10.50 9.91 9.90
N MET A 82 9.30 9.34 9.72
CA MET A 82 8.28 9.35 10.77
C MET A 82 8.67 8.43 11.93
N ASP A 83 8.26 8.82 13.13
CA ASP A 83 8.21 7.88 14.24
C ASP A 83 6.96 6.99 14.14
N GLU A 84 6.84 6.02 15.05
CA GLU A 84 5.68 5.11 15.11
C GLU A 84 4.34 5.86 15.22
N HIS A 85 4.32 7.00 15.91
CA HIS A 85 3.13 7.82 16.03
C HIS A 85 2.77 8.47 14.68
N GLY A 86 3.74 9.02 13.96
CA GLY A 86 3.55 9.57 12.61
C GLY A 86 3.07 8.51 11.62
N HIS A 87 3.65 7.31 11.65
CA HIS A 87 3.21 6.20 10.81
C HIS A 87 1.76 5.79 11.08
N ALA A 88 1.40 5.65 12.37
CA ALA A 88 0.03 5.35 12.79
C ALA A 88 -0.96 6.45 12.38
N ALA A 89 -0.58 7.72 12.56
CA ALA A 89 -1.41 8.86 12.18
C ALA A 89 -1.68 8.91 10.67
N THR A 90 -0.66 8.61 9.86
CA THR A 90 -0.79 8.55 8.38
C THR A 90 -1.78 7.47 7.94
N VAL A 91 -1.77 6.30 8.60
CA VAL A 91 -2.76 5.22 8.35
C VAL A 91 -4.18 5.67 8.72
N CYS A 92 -4.37 6.28 9.88
CA CYS A 92 -5.69 6.76 10.29
C CYS A 92 -6.18 7.97 9.47
N ALA A 93 -5.28 8.74 8.86
CA ALA A 93 -5.66 9.74 7.85
C ALA A 93 -6.17 9.07 6.57
N LYS A 94 -5.50 8.00 6.09
CA LYS A 94 -5.96 7.21 4.94
C LYS A 94 -7.35 6.62 5.16
N ARG A 95 -7.66 6.15 6.38
CA ARG A 95 -9.03 5.71 6.75
C ARG A 95 -10.09 6.75 6.37
N LYS A 96 -9.87 8.03 6.72
CA LYS A 96 -10.81 9.11 6.46
C LYS A 96 -10.99 9.37 4.96
N GLU A 97 -9.94 9.21 4.17
CA GLU A 97 -10.02 9.31 2.70
C GLU A 97 -10.88 8.19 2.12
N LEU A 98 -10.70 6.95 2.62
CA LEU A 98 -11.50 5.79 2.21
C LEU A 98 -12.97 5.94 2.63
N GLU A 99 -13.25 6.42 3.84
CA GLU A 99 -14.61 6.73 4.30
C GLU A 99 -15.29 7.78 3.40
N ALA A 100 -14.54 8.80 2.96
CA ALA A 100 -15.05 9.82 2.06
C ALA A 100 -15.38 9.26 0.66
N ALA A 101 -14.58 8.33 0.14
CA ALA A 101 -14.86 7.64 -1.12
C ALA A 101 -16.08 6.71 -1.01
N THR A 102 -16.16 5.92 0.07
CA THR A 102 -17.32 5.08 0.39
C THR A 102 -18.60 5.91 0.49
N ALA A 103 -18.55 7.10 1.10
CA ALA A 103 -19.68 8.02 1.18
C ALA A 103 -20.13 8.57 -0.20
N GLN A 104 -19.24 8.63 -1.18
CA GLN A 104 -19.54 8.97 -2.58
C GLN A 104 -20.00 7.77 -3.42
N GLN A 105 -20.19 6.61 -2.79
CA GLN A 105 -20.74 5.38 -3.38
C GLN A 105 -19.89 4.76 -4.50
N TYR A 106 -18.58 4.97 -4.52
CA TYR A 106 -17.68 4.19 -5.38
C TYR A 106 -16.69 3.36 -4.55
N PRO A 107 -16.39 2.12 -4.96
CA PRO A 107 -15.53 1.23 -4.20
C PRO A 107 -14.05 1.58 -4.39
N VAL A 108 -13.33 1.68 -3.28
CA VAL A 108 -11.86 1.78 -3.24
C VAL A 108 -11.31 0.58 -2.48
N ILE A 109 -10.32 -0.10 -3.04
CA ILE A 109 -9.58 -1.17 -2.39
C ILE A 109 -8.13 -0.73 -2.17
N VAL A 110 -7.52 -1.18 -1.07
CA VAL A 110 -6.07 -1.01 -0.88
C VAL A 110 -5.38 -2.26 -1.42
N GLY A 111 -5.01 -2.27 -2.69
CA GLY A 111 -4.45 -3.44 -3.40
C GLY A 111 -3.05 -3.81 -2.95
N GLU A 112 -2.31 -2.86 -2.38
CA GLU A 112 -0.99 -3.13 -1.84
C GLU A 112 -0.66 -2.30 -0.60
N TRP A 113 -0.06 -2.98 0.38
CA TRP A 113 0.51 -2.42 1.61
C TRP A 113 1.43 -3.45 2.27
N SER A 114 2.28 -3.02 3.20
CA SER A 114 3.16 -3.92 3.99
C SER A 114 3.35 -3.41 5.42
N LEU A 115 4.18 -4.10 6.22
CA LEU A 115 4.55 -3.64 7.58
C LEU A 115 5.85 -2.83 7.60
N ALA A 116 6.44 -2.54 6.43
CA ALA A 116 7.72 -1.87 6.36
C ALA A 116 7.60 -0.42 6.86
N THR A 117 8.48 -0.05 7.78
CA THR A 117 8.74 1.33 8.23
C THR A 117 10.19 1.74 7.96
N ASP A 118 10.90 0.94 7.15
CA ASP A 118 12.21 1.17 6.60
C ASP A 118 12.26 0.58 5.18
N ASP A 119 13.21 1.01 4.35
CA ASP A 119 13.42 0.46 3.01
C ASP A 119 14.66 -0.45 2.94
N CYS A 120 14.93 -1.20 4.02
CA CYS A 120 16.12 -2.04 4.18
C CYS A 120 16.04 -3.41 3.52
N ALA A 121 14.86 -3.83 3.04
CA ALA A 121 14.72 -5.08 2.32
C ALA A 121 15.66 -5.10 1.11
N LYS A 122 16.42 -6.18 0.98
CA LYS A 122 17.49 -6.26 -0.04
C LYS A 122 16.89 -6.10 -1.44
N TRP A 123 17.42 -5.12 -2.18
CA TRP A 123 16.99 -4.77 -3.54
C TRP A 123 15.54 -4.30 -3.67
N LEU A 124 14.92 -3.89 -2.56
CA LEU A 124 13.60 -3.24 -2.59
C LEU A 124 13.60 -2.02 -3.51
N ASN A 125 14.66 -1.22 -3.49
CA ASN A 125 14.84 -0.05 -4.35
C ASN A 125 15.43 -0.38 -5.74
N GLY A 126 15.54 -1.66 -6.09
CA GLY A 126 16.14 -2.14 -7.33
C GLY A 126 17.44 -2.92 -7.12
N PHE A 127 17.78 -3.73 -8.13
CA PHE A 127 18.99 -4.56 -8.09
C PHE A 127 20.24 -3.70 -7.90
N ASN A 128 21.02 -4.03 -6.88
CA ASN A 128 22.24 -3.32 -6.50
C ASN A 128 22.03 -1.83 -6.14
N VAL A 129 20.82 -1.47 -5.71
CA VAL A 129 20.48 -0.16 -5.14
C VAL A 129 20.36 -0.29 -3.62
N GLY A 130 20.93 0.67 -2.89
CA GLY A 130 20.87 0.73 -1.43
C GLY A 130 19.53 1.23 -0.89
N ALA A 131 19.50 1.55 0.41
CA ALA A 131 18.33 2.04 1.14
C ALA A 131 18.44 3.54 1.48
N ARG A 132 17.30 4.21 1.57
CA ARG A 132 17.21 5.57 2.12
C ARG A 132 17.48 5.55 3.62
N TRP A 133 17.00 4.52 4.30
CA TRP A 133 17.06 4.37 5.75
C TRP A 133 18.48 4.56 6.30
N ASP A 134 19.45 3.80 5.78
CA ASP A 134 20.86 3.88 6.18
C ASP A 134 21.72 4.79 5.29
N GLY A 135 21.10 5.45 4.31
CA GLY A 135 21.76 6.40 3.41
C GLY A 135 22.61 5.76 2.31
N THR A 136 22.55 4.43 2.15
CA THR A 136 23.30 3.71 1.10
C THR A 136 22.74 3.91 -0.30
N ILE A 137 21.51 4.40 -0.44
CA ILE A 137 20.97 4.81 -1.74
C ILE A 137 21.75 6.03 -2.29
N PRO A 138 22.12 6.05 -3.59
CA PRO A 138 22.99 7.11 -4.13
C PRO A 138 22.46 8.54 -3.91
N ALA A 139 21.14 8.72 -3.99
CA ALA A 139 20.50 10.03 -3.83
C ALA A 139 20.76 10.68 -2.45
N ARG A 140 21.07 9.88 -1.41
CA ARG A 140 21.31 10.37 -0.06
C ARG A 140 22.78 10.63 0.28
N ASN A 141 23.70 10.24 -0.61
CA ASN A 141 25.14 10.49 -0.46
C ASN A 141 25.69 10.09 0.94
N GLY A 142 25.31 8.90 1.41
CA GLY A 142 25.76 8.35 2.70
C GLY A 142 25.10 8.96 3.94
N LYS A 143 24.07 9.80 3.79
CA LYS A 143 23.35 10.39 4.93
C LYS A 143 22.14 9.53 5.29
N PRO A 144 22.09 8.85 6.44
CA PRO A 144 20.93 8.06 6.86
C PRO A 144 19.69 8.95 7.13
N ILE A 145 18.50 8.35 7.21
CA ILE A 145 17.24 9.08 7.48
C ILE A 145 17.22 9.69 8.88
N HIS A 146 17.78 8.96 9.86
CA HIS A 146 18.00 9.42 11.22
C HIS A 146 19.47 9.26 11.62
N PRO A 147 19.97 10.05 12.58
CA PRO A 147 21.22 9.73 13.25
C PRO A 147 21.09 8.32 13.87
N ASN A 148 21.86 7.35 13.36
CA ASN A 148 21.87 5.92 13.74
C ASN A 148 20.87 4.99 13.02
N ALA A 149 20.17 5.44 11.98
CA ALA A 149 19.43 4.51 11.15
C ALA A 149 20.40 3.58 10.39
N THR A 150 20.27 2.27 10.62
CA THR A 150 21.04 1.20 9.98
C THR A 150 20.10 0.08 9.53
N CYS A 151 20.46 -0.57 8.42
CA CYS A 151 19.78 -1.76 7.91
C CYS A 151 20.33 -3.07 8.50
N GLU A 152 21.35 -3.01 9.36
CA GLU A 152 21.83 -4.17 10.09
C GLU A 152 20.72 -4.78 10.97
N GLY A 153 20.52 -6.10 10.87
CA GLY A 153 19.46 -6.83 11.58
C GLY A 153 18.05 -6.68 11.01
N ARG A 154 17.75 -5.64 10.22
CA ARG A 154 16.38 -5.37 9.72
C ARG A 154 15.76 -6.49 8.87
N ASN A 155 16.60 -7.31 8.24
CA ASN A 155 16.16 -8.46 7.43
C ASN A 155 16.21 -9.80 8.19
N ASP A 156 16.52 -9.79 9.49
CA ASP A 156 16.61 -10.98 10.34
C ASP A 156 15.67 -10.87 11.53
N VAL A 157 14.61 -11.69 11.51
CA VAL A 157 13.58 -11.78 12.55
C VAL A 157 14.16 -12.06 13.94
N ALA A 158 15.29 -12.76 14.03
CA ALA A 158 15.92 -13.07 15.30
C ALA A 158 16.44 -11.81 16.03
N THR A 159 16.63 -10.70 15.30
CA THR A 159 17.09 -9.43 15.85
C THR A 159 15.95 -8.51 16.29
N PHE A 160 14.69 -8.86 15.97
CA PHE A 160 13.55 -8.00 16.27
C PHE A 160 13.26 -8.01 17.78
N THR A 161 13.35 -6.84 18.41
CA THR A 161 13.05 -6.68 19.83
C THR A 161 11.56 -6.88 20.10
N PRO A 162 11.16 -7.22 21.35
CA PRO A 162 9.75 -7.29 21.72
C PRO A 162 8.97 -6.02 21.37
N GLU A 163 9.57 -4.85 21.59
CA GLU A 163 8.94 -3.55 21.31
C GLU A 163 8.68 -3.37 19.81
N TYR A 164 9.63 -3.78 18.95
CA TYR A 164 9.44 -3.69 17.50
C TYR A 164 8.36 -4.67 17.02
N ARG A 165 8.28 -5.87 17.61
CA ARG A 165 7.23 -6.85 17.31
C ARG A 165 5.85 -6.33 17.73
N ASP A 166 5.76 -5.70 18.89
CA ASP A 166 4.54 -5.04 19.36
C ASP A 166 4.14 -3.88 18.44
N TRP A 167 5.11 -3.10 17.95
CA TRP A 167 4.88 -2.07 16.95
C TRP A 167 4.34 -2.67 15.64
N LEU A 168 4.98 -3.70 15.08
CA LEU A 168 4.50 -4.38 13.87
C LEU A 168 3.07 -4.88 14.05
N ARG A 169 2.75 -5.43 15.24
CA ARG A 169 1.39 -5.87 15.58
C ARG A 169 0.40 -4.73 15.56
N ARG A 170 0.70 -3.64 16.26
CA ARG A 170 -0.14 -2.45 16.28
C ARG A 170 -0.31 -1.86 14.89
N PHE A 171 0.76 -1.76 14.12
CA PHE A 171 0.75 -1.18 12.78
C PHE A 171 -0.07 -2.02 11.80
N ALA A 172 0.05 -3.35 11.86
CA ALA A 172 -0.81 -4.26 11.08
C ALA A 172 -2.29 -4.03 11.39
N GLU A 173 -2.65 -3.99 12.67
CA GLU A 173 -4.05 -3.84 13.09
C GLU A 173 -4.65 -2.48 12.67
N LEU A 174 -3.89 -1.39 12.82
CA LEU A 174 -4.30 -0.06 12.37
C LEU A 174 -4.50 -0.01 10.85
N GLN A 175 -3.60 -0.63 10.07
CA GLN A 175 -3.71 -0.69 8.62
C GLN A 175 -4.94 -1.49 8.18
N MET A 176 -5.14 -2.68 8.74
CA MET A 176 -6.32 -3.51 8.44
C MET A 176 -7.62 -2.78 8.80
N ASP A 177 -7.66 -2.12 9.96
CA ASP A 177 -8.81 -1.32 10.38
C ASP A 177 -9.09 -0.14 9.44
N ALA A 178 -8.06 0.61 9.08
CA ALA A 178 -8.19 1.74 8.17
C ALA A 178 -8.68 1.33 6.78
N TYR A 179 -8.11 0.26 6.22
CA TYR A 179 -8.38 -0.16 4.85
C TYR A 179 -9.75 -0.85 4.71
N GLU A 180 -10.26 -1.44 5.79
CA GLU A 180 -11.63 -1.95 5.88
C GLU A 180 -12.71 -0.85 5.90
N ALA A 181 -12.33 0.43 6.02
CA ALA A 181 -13.26 1.54 5.76
C ALA A 181 -13.53 1.77 4.25
N GLY A 182 -12.67 1.23 3.39
CA GLY A 182 -12.92 1.03 1.96
C GLY A 182 -13.58 -0.34 1.71
N ARG A 183 -13.08 -1.06 0.69
CA ARG A 183 -13.52 -2.43 0.35
C ARG A 183 -12.59 -3.53 0.87
N GLY A 184 -11.63 -3.18 1.72
CA GLY A 184 -10.64 -4.10 2.26
C GLY A 184 -9.27 -3.89 1.64
N TRP A 185 -8.46 -4.94 1.67
CA TRP A 185 -7.03 -4.83 1.43
C TRP A 185 -6.41 -6.13 0.91
N PHE A 186 -5.28 -6.00 0.21
CA PHE A 186 -4.40 -7.09 -0.18
C PHE A 186 -2.97 -6.78 0.29
N PHE A 187 -2.38 -7.68 1.09
CA PHE A 187 -1.03 -7.49 1.63
C PHE A 187 0.02 -7.83 0.58
N TRP A 188 0.99 -6.94 0.40
CA TRP A 188 2.17 -7.17 -0.43
C TRP A 188 3.34 -7.67 0.44
N ASN A 189 3.70 -8.95 0.41
CA ASN A 189 3.17 -10.05 -0.39
C ASN A 189 2.91 -11.28 0.49
N PHE A 190 2.33 -12.33 -0.09
CA PHE A 190 2.10 -13.59 0.60
C PHE A 190 3.34 -14.16 1.30
N LYS A 191 4.51 -14.10 0.64
CA LYS A 191 5.79 -14.54 1.21
C LYS A 191 7.01 -13.91 0.55
N THR A 192 8.14 -13.98 1.23
CA THR A 192 9.47 -13.61 0.74
C THR A 192 10.49 -14.69 1.10
N GLU A 193 11.72 -14.58 0.60
CA GLU A 193 12.82 -15.44 1.06
C GLU A 193 13.44 -14.90 2.37
N GLN A 194 13.69 -13.59 2.44
CA GLN A 194 14.42 -12.92 3.54
C GLN A 194 14.03 -11.44 3.68
N SER A 195 12.74 -11.13 3.81
CA SER A 195 12.26 -9.73 3.99
C SER A 195 11.03 -9.70 4.91
N PRO A 196 11.23 -9.77 6.24
CA PRO A 196 10.15 -10.05 7.19
C PRO A 196 8.99 -9.06 7.18
N GLN A 197 9.23 -7.77 6.99
CA GLN A 197 8.16 -6.76 6.96
C GLN A 197 7.28 -6.85 5.69
N TRP A 198 7.70 -7.63 4.70
CA TRP A 198 7.04 -7.86 3.40
C TRP A 198 6.48 -9.28 3.27
N ASP A 199 6.50 -10.07 4.36
CA ASP A 199 6.10 -11.48 4.39
C ASP A 199 4.86 -11.69 5.26
N TYR A 200 3.70 -11.86 4.61
CA TYR A 200 2.43 -12.06 5.32
C TYR A 200 2.44 -13.32 6.18
N LEU A 201 2.89 -14.45 5.62
CA LEU A 201 2.87 -15.74 6.31
C LEU A 201 3.74 -15.72 7.57
N LEU A 202 4.95 -15.18 7.44
CA LEU A 202 5.86 -15.04 8.57
C LEU A 202 5.25 -14.12 9.64
N GLY A 203 4.58 -13.05 9.23
CA GLY A 203 3.93 -12.18 10.20
C GLY A 203 2.77 -12.81 10.96
N VAL A 204 2.01 -13.69 10.31
CA VAL A 204 0.99 -14.50 11.01
C VAL A 204 1.64 -15.52 11.94
N GLU A 205 2.72 -16.17 11.52
CA GLU A 205 3.46 -17.17 12.31
C GLU A 205 4.09 -16.55 13.57
N GLU A 206 4.76 -15.40 13.42
CA GLU A 206 5.42 -14.66 14.51
C GLU A 206 4.45 -13.83 15.34
N GLY A 207 3.18 -13.72 14.91
CA GLY A 207 2.08 -13.12 15.67
C GLY A 207 1.94 -11.60 15.53
N TRP A 208 2.72 -10.93 14.70
CA TRP A 208 2.56 -9.50 14.40
C TRP A 208 1.50 -9.21 13.32
N ILE A 209 0.99 -10.21 12.61
CA ILE A 209 -0.28 -10.12 11.87
C ILE A 209 -1.31 -11.03 12.58
N PRO A 210 -2.54 -10.56 12.84
CA PRO A 210 -3.59 -11.39 13.43
C PRO A 210 -3.88 -12.63 12.57
N SER A 211 -3.78 -13.83 13.14
CA SER A 211 -4.15 -15.09 12.47
C SER A 211 -5.64 -15.18 12.10
N HIS A 212 -6.48 -14.45 12.84
CA HIS A 212 -7.84 -14.14 12.43
C HIS A 212 -7.94 -12.64 12.17
N PRO A 213 -8.10 -12.19 10.90
CA PRO A 213 -8.03 -10.77 10.55
C PRO A 213 -8.91 -9.85 11.39
N SER A 214 -10.12 -10.30 11.77
CA SER A 214 -11.06 -9.49 12.58
C SER A 214 -10.78 -9.45 14.09
N LYS A 215 -9.81 -10.21 14.62
CA LYS A 215 -9.48 -10.22 16.06
C LYS A 215 -8.34 -9.25 16.33
N ARG A 216 -8.69 -7.99 16.56
CA ARG A 216 -7.75 -6.87 16.75
C ARG A 216 -8.00 -6.14 18.07
N HIS A 217 -6.98 -5.44 18.55
CA HIS A 217 -6.98 -4.62 19.76
C HIS A 217 -6.82 -3.13 19.46
N HIS A 218 -6.24 -2.79 18.32
CA HIS A 218 -5.96 -1.43 17.88
C HIS A 218 -6.80 -1.05 16.66
N HIS A 219 -7.34 0.17 16.71
CA HIS A 219 -8.21 0.73 15.68
C HIS A 219 -7.92 2.22 15.54
N CYS A 220 -8.21 2.75 14.35
CA CYS A 220 -8.44 4.17 14.16
C CYS A 220 -9.88 4.50 14.63
#